data_AF-A0A660PFS9-F1
#
_entry.id   AF-A0A660PFS9-F1
#
_cell.length_a   1.000
_cell.length_b   1.000
_cell.length_c   1.000
_cell.angle_alpha   90.00
_cell.angle_beta   90.00
_cell.angle_gamma   90.00
#
_symmetry.space_group_name_H-M   'P 1'
#
loop_
_entity.id
_entity.type
_entity.pdbx_description
1 polymer ?
#
loop_
_entity_poly.entity_id
_entity_poly.type
_entity_poly.pdbx_seq_one_letter_code
_entity_poly.pdbx_strand_id
1 'polypeptide(L)'
;MNRALSISFLILFIIAIQTNSIVKQNKGDNLSENLTVDSLLNQADEIFQKRDYKTALEHYMKTAKQAQKEFNLSVESEALAQVARVNLILGNKDDGRVYLEKAAGRVSESDPYGWSRYLGVKGRFEWQDDNLKESKLTFENMYNYCVVNSLWGRAVDAAHMVAIVAETAEEQIKWGHIGIEAAEANDQQRWLGPLWNNMAGTYYDIKQYDSTLICYLKARDYHWQFSGEVAKLFADYHVGMTYRLLGEFEEA
;
A
#
# COMPACT_ATOMS: atom_id res chain seq x y z
N MET A 1 -35.14 69.00 -45.34
CA MET A 1 -34.92 67.61 -44.87
C MET A 1 -33.44 67.44 -44.54
N ASN A 2 -33.18 67.23 -43.24
CA ASN A 2 -31.95 66.85 -42.51
C ASN A 2 -30.54 67.03 -43.11
N ARG A 3 -29.83 68.03 -42.53
CA ARG A 3 -28.49 68.02 -41.87
C ARG A 3 -27.50 66.91 -42.25
N ALA A 4 -26.18 67.08 -42.27
CA ALA A 4 -25.19 68.16 -42.15
C ALA A 4 -23.82 67.43 -42.16
N LEU A 5 -22.72 68.07 -42.58
CA LEU A 5 -21.49 68.26 -41.78
C LEU A 5 -20.25 68.66 -42.60
N SER A 6 -19.50 69.57 -41.99
CA SER A 6 -18.20 70.20 -42.28
C SER A 6 -17.03 69.20 -42.10
N ILE A 7 -16.08 69.06 -43.03
CA ILE A 7 -14.78 69.76 -43.24
C ILE A 7 -13.69 69.58 -42.14
N SER A 8 -12.57 69.02 -42.62
CA SER A 8 -11.13 69.27 -42.33
C SER A 8 -10.35 68.61 -41.20
N PHE A 9 -9.28 67.95 -41.70
CA PHE A 9 -7.85 68.03 -41.38
C PHE A 9 -7.28 67.65 -40.01
N LEU A 10 -6.36 66.70 -40.15
CA LEU A 10 -5.46 66.04 -39.22
C LEU A 10 -4.31 66.95 -38.78
N ILE A 11 -4.02 67.02 -37.47
CA ILE A 11 -2.69 67.37 -36.94
C ILE A 11 -2.39 66.46 -35.74
N LEU A 12 -1.26 65.76 -35.82
CA LEU A 12 -0.70 64.90 -34.76
C LEU A 12 -0.08 65.74 -33.64
N PHE A 13 -0.25 65.28 -32.40
CA PHE A 13 0.57 65.67 -31.25
C PHE A 13 1.15 64.42 -30.58
N ILE A 14 2.48 64.40 -30.43
CA ILE A 14 3.24 63.38 -29.73
C ILE A 14 3.29 63.75 -28.25
N ILE A 15 2.91 62.81 -27.36
CA ILE A 15 3.11 62.93 -25.91
C ILE A 15 3.98 61.76 -25.46
N ALA A 16 5.13 62.09 -24.87
CA ALA A 16 6.01 61.15 -24.18
C ALA A 16 5.42 60.77 -22.82
N ILE A 17 5.31 59.48 -22.53
CA ILE A 17 4.90 58.96 -21.22
C ILE A 17 6.14 58.42 -20.50
N GLN A 18 6.43 59.00 -19.34
CA GLN A 18 7.46 58.55 -18.41
C GLN A 18 7.05 57.19 -17.79
N THR A 19 7.98 56.24 -17.76
CA THR A 19 7.81 54.95 -17.10
C THR A 19 7.91 55.10 -15.58
N ASN A 20 6.78 55.07 -14.88
CA ASN A 20 6.76 54.77 -13.44
C ASN A 20 6.82 53.25 -13.28
N SER A 21 7.97 52.74 -12.81
CA SER A 21 8.11 51.36 -12.37
C SER A 21 7.24 51.12 -11.13
N ILE A 22 6.11 50.46 -11.31
CA ILE A 22 5.30 49.93 -10.21
C ILE A 22 6.07 48.76 -9.61
N VAL A 23 6.60 48.95 -8.41
CA VAL A 23 7.08 47.86 -7.55
C VAL A 23 5.87 46.98 -7.25
N LYS A 24 5.82 45.82 -7.91
CA LYS A 24 4.84 44.77 -7.62
C LYS A 24 5.18 44.23 -6.23
N GLN A 25 4.44 44.66 -5.21
CA GLN A 25 4.42 43.95 -3.93
C GLN A 25 3.93 42.54 -4.23
N ASN A 26 4.86 41.57 -4.23
CA ASN A 26 4.52 40.16 -4.14
C ASN A 26 3.84 39.95 -2.78
N LYS A 27 2.51 40.06 -2.77
CA LYS A 27 1.71 39.28 -1.83
C LYS A 27 2.00 37.84 -2.20
N GLY A 28 2.85 37.21 -1.39
CA GLY A 28 2.99 35.76 -1.39
C GLY A 28 1.60 35.21 -1.10
N ASP A 29 0.93 34.73 -2.13
CA ASP A 29 -0.14 33.77 -1.97
C ASP A 29 0.51 32.55 -1.31
N ASN A 30 0.40 32.49 0.02
CA ASN A 30 0.47 31.24 0.75
C ASN A 30 -0.77 30.43 0.34
N LEU A 31 -0.73 29.88 -0.87
CA LEU A 31 -1.49 28.68 -1.20
C LEU A 31 -0.89 27.59 -0.31
N SER A 32 -1.42 27.44 0.91
CA SER A 32 -1.37 26.12 1.51
C SER A 32 -2.09 25.21 0.51
N GLU A 33 -1.34 24.42 -0.24
CA GLU A 33 -1.93 23.37 -1.06
C GLU A 33 -2.81 22.53 -0.13
N ASN A 34 -4.13 22.72 -0.23
CA ASN A 34 -5.07 21.86 0.47
C ASN A 34 -4.94 20.50 -0.18
N LEU A 35 -4.13 19.62 0.44
CA LEU A 35 -3.94 18.25 -0.01
C LEU A 35 -5.31 17.57 -0.12
N THR A 36 -5.56 16.91 -1.25
CA THR A 36 -6.76 16.08 -1.44
C THR A 36 -6.74 14.90 -0.46
N VAL A 37 -7.91 14.32 -0.18
CA VAL A 37 -8.01 13.12 0.67
C VAL A 37 -7.22 11.94 0.11
N ASP A 38 -7.12 11.80 -1.22
CA ASP A 38 -6.26 10.81 -1.87
C ASP A 38 -4.77 11.07 -1.56
N SER A 39 -4.33 12.32 -1.62
CA SER A 39 -2.96 12.68 -1.27
C SER A 39 -2.66 12.41 0.20
N LEU A 40 -3.63 12.64 1.09
CA LEU A 40 -3.49 12.33 2.52
C LEU A 40 -3.41 10.81 2.75
N LEU A 41 -4.20 10.02 2.03
CA LEU A 41 -4.14 8.55 2.08
C LEU A 41 -2.77 8.05 1.61
N ASN A 42 -2.27 8.55 0.48
CA ASN A 42 -0.97 8.17 -0.06
C ASN A 42 0.18 8.50 0.90
N GLN A 43 0.16 9.68 1.51
CA GLN A 43 1.14 10.04 2.54
C GLN A 43 1.08 9.09 3.75
N ALA A 44 -0.12 8.71 4.18
CA ALA A 44 -0.28 7.74 5.26
C ALA A 44 0.24 6.34 4.88
N ASP A 45 0.00 5.89 3.65
CA ASP A 45 0.54 4.64 3.09
C ASP A 45 2.08 4.67 3.03
N GLU A 46 2.69 5.79 2.63
CA GLU A 46 4.16 5.95 2.62
C GLU A 46 4.78 5.89 4.02
N ILE A 47 4.15 6.54 5.01
CA ILE A 47 4.60 6.52 6.41
C ILE A 47 4.46 5.08 6.96
N PHE A 48 3.36 4.41 6.65
CA PHE A 48 3.14 3.01 6.99
C PHE A 48 4.22 2.09 6.42
N GLN A 49 4.60 2.27 5.15
CA GLN A 49 5.66 1.48 4.50
C GLN A 49 7.03 1.66 5.16
N LYS A 50 7.30 2.83 5.74
CA LYS A 50 8.51 3.11 6.54
C LYS A 50 8.46 2.51 7.95
N ARG A 51 7.38 1.79 8.29
CA ARG A 51 7.13 1.16 9.60
C ARG A 51 6.99 2.16 10.75
N ASP A 52 6.71 3.42 10.46
CA ASP A 52 6.35 4.41 11.47
C ASP A 52 4.84 4.32 11.75
N TYR A 53 4.46 3.26 12.46
CA TYR A 53 3.06 2.92 12.67
C TYR A 53 2.31 3.95 13.52
N LYS A 54 3.00 4.61 14.46
CA LYS A 54 2.36 5.63 15.31
C LYS A 54 1.99 6.86 14.49
N THR A 55 2.91 7.38 13.68
CA THR A 55 2.61 8.52 12.81
C THR A 55 1.64 8.13 11.68
N ALA A 56 1.75 6.91 11.13
CA ALA A 56 0.78 6.42 10.15
C ALA A 56 -0.65 6.41 10.72
N LEU A 57 -0.83 5.96 11.98
CA LEU A 57 -2.13 5.95 12.66
C LEU A 57 -2.75 7.35 12.71
N GLU A 58 -1.97 8.35 13.13
CA GLU A 58 -2.41 9.75 13.20
C GLU A 58 -2.84 10.27 11.82
N HIS A 59 -2.07 9.95 10.79
CA HIS A 59 -2.37 10.32 9.41
C HIS A 59 -3.64 9.65 8.90
N TYR A 60 -3.82 8.33 9.06
CA TYR A 60 -5.05 7.66 8.63
C TYR A 60 -6.28 8.18 9.37
N MET A 61 -6.20 8.47 10.66
CA MET A 61 -7.32 9.08 11.41
C MET A 61 -7.69 10.45 10.86
N LYS A 62 -6.69 11.28 10.53
CA LYS A 62 -6.91 12.58 9.88
C LYS A 62 -7.54 12.41 8.49
N THR A 63 -7.05 11.47 7.68
CA THR A 63 -7.56 11.16 6.35
C THR A 63 -9.02 10.70 6.42
N ALA A 64 -9.35 9.75 7.29
CA ALA A 64 -10.72 9.26 7.46
C ALA A 64 -11.69 10.40 7.83
N LYS A 65 -11.28 11.28 8.77
CA LYS A 65 -12.09 12.44 9.18
C LYS A 65 -12.30 13.44 8.04
N GLN A 66 -11.29 13.66 7.20
CA GLN A 66 -11.40 14.57 6.07
C GLN A 66 -12.25 13.97 4.94
N ALA A 67 -12.01 12.71 4.58
CA ALA A 67 -12.80 11.98 3.59
C ALA A 67 -14.28 11.91 3.96
N GLN A 68 -14.59 11.74 5.25
CA GLN A 68 -15.97 11.81 5.74
C GLN A 68 -16.62 13.17 5.49
N LYS A 69 -15.91 14.28 5.74
CA LYS A 69 -16.44 15.64 5.50
C LYS A 69 -16.67 15.92 4.02
N GLU A 70 -15.85 15.30 3.17
CA GLU A 70 -15.91 15.42 1.72
C GLU A 70 -16.86 14.39 1.07
N PHE A 71 -17.48 13.52 1.88
CA PHE A 71 -18.32 12.40 1.42
C PHE A 71 -17.59 11.45 0.43
N ASN A 72 -16.27 11.34 0.55
CA ASN A 72 -15.48 10.40 -0.23
C ASN A 72 -15.46 9.03 0.47
N LEU A 73 -16.46 8.20 0.18
CA LEU A 73 -16.64 6.89 0.81
C LEU A 73 -15.47 5.93 0.55
N SER A 74 -14.89 5.99 -0.66
CA SER A 74 -13.75 5.14 -1.04
C SER A 74 -12.58 5.41 -0.09
N VAL A 75 -12.11 6.66 -0.02
CA VAL A 75 -10.96 7.01 0.83
C VAL A 75 -11.30 6.87 2.31
N GLU A 76 -12.53 7.19 2.73
CA GLU A 76 -12.96 6.99 4.11
C GLU A 76 -12.84 5.51 4.52
N SER A 77 -13.34 4.59 3.68
CA SER A 77 -13.31 3.16 3.96
C SER A 77 -11.89 2.59 4.02
N GLU A 78 -11.02 3.01 3.10
CA GLU A 78 -9.61 2.60 3.08
C GLU A 78 -8.85 3.11 4.30
N ALA A 79 -9.05 4.38 4.66
CA ALA A 79 -8.41 4.97 5.83
C ALA A 79 -8.89 4.30 7.13
N LEU A 80 -10.20 4.04 7.28
CA LEU A 80 -10.74 3.33 8.44
C LEU A 80 -10.18 1.90 8.57
N ALA A 81 -10.11 1.16 7.46
CA ALA A 81 -9.50 -0.17 7.45
C ALA A 81 -8.02 -0.10 7.88
N GLN A 82 -7.26 0.88 7.39
CA GLN A 82 -5.85 1.04 7.78
C GLN A 82 -5.68 1.51 9.24
N VAL A 83 -6.57 2.34 9.78
CA VAL A 83 -6.60 2.62 11.24
C VAL A 83 -6.76 1.32 12.03
N ALA A 84 -7.67 0.44 11.61
CA ALA A 84 -7.85 -0.86 12.26
C ALA A 84 -6.59 -1.74 12.16
N ARG A 85 -5.98 -1.80 10.97
CA ARG A 85 -4.73 -2.55 10.73
C ARG A 85 -3.59 -2.07 11.62
N VAL A 86 -3.40 -0.76 11.71
CA VAL A 86 -2.31 -0.19 12.49
C VAL A 86 -2.52 -0.43 13.99
N ASN A 87 -3.75 -0.32 14.49
CA ASN A 87 -4.07 -0.70 15.87
C ASN A 87 -3.78 -2.18 16.14
N LEU A 88 -4.10 -3.07 15.21
CA LEU A 88 -3.76 -4.50 15.33
C LEU A 88 -2.24 -4.70 15.44
N ILE A 89 -1.45 -4.03 14.60
CA ILE A 89 0.03 -4.08 14.64
C ILE A 89 0.60 -3.55 15.96
N LEU A 90 0.00 -2.49 16.51
CA LEU A 90 0.42 -1.88 17.77
C LEU A 90 -0.05 -2.65 19.02
N GLY A 91 -0.79 -3.76 18.85
CA GLY A 91 -1.33 -4.55 19.95
C GLY A 91 -2.65 -4.03 20.53
N ASN A 92 -3.22 -2.96 19.97
CA ASN A 92 -4.47 -2.35 20.41
C ASN A 92 -5.68 -3.00 19.69
N LYS A 93 -5.82 -4.33 19.81
CA LYS A 93 -6.77 -5.12 19.00
C LYS A 93 -8.22 -4.62 19.16
N ASP A 94 -8.66 -4.31 20.38
CA ASP A 94 -10.04 -3.88 20.64
C ASP A 94 -10.38 -2.51 20.02
N ASP A 95 -9.47 -1.54 20.13
CA ASP A 95 -9.60 -0.25 19.44
C ASP A 95 -9.67 -0.45 17.92
N GLY A 96 -8.83 -1.35 17.40
CA GLY A 96 -8.82 -1.70 15.99
C GLY A 96 -10.15 -2.26 15.50
N ARG A 97 -10.84 -3.10 16.30
CA ARG A 97 -12.16 -3.64 15.93
C ARG A 97 -13.22 -2.56 15.74
N VAL A 98 -13.19 -1.51 16.55
CA VAL A 98 -14.12 -0.37 16.42
C VAL A 98 -13.97 0.28 15.04
N TYR A 99 -12.75 0.40 14.52
CA TYR A 99 -12.50 0.96 13.20
C TYR A 99 -12.76 -0.03 12.06
N LEU A 100 -12.53 -1.32 12.29
CA LEU A 100 -12.89 -2.37 11.33
C LEU A 100 -14.41 -2.39 11.09
N GLU A 101 -15.21 -2.27 12.15
CA GLU A 101 -16.67 -2.19 12.06
C GLU A 101 -17.13 -0.91 11.33
N LYS A 102 -16.50 0.23 11.62
CA LYS A 102 -16.76 1.47 10.87
C LYS A 102 -16.43 1.31 9.39
N ALA A 103 -15.33 0.65 9.04
CA ALA A 103 -14.98 0.38 7.65
C ALA A 103 -16.03 -0.53 6.98
N ALA A 104 -16.47 -1.60 7.68
CA ALA A 104 -17.51 -2.51 7.21
C ALA A 104 -18.81 -1.77 6.86
N GLY A 105 -19.19 -0.76 7.65
CA GLY A 105 -20.36 0.09 7.38
C GLY A 105 -20.21 1.10 6.24
N ARG A 106 -19.04 1.19 5.59
CA ARG A 106 -18.76 2.14 4.49
C ARG A 106 -18.38 1.48 3.17
N VAL A 107 -17.81 0.29 3.21
CA VAL A 107 -17.37 -0.40 2.00
C VAL A 107 -18.54 -0.86 1.13
N SER A 108 -18.28 -0.95 -0.17
CA SER A 108 -19.16 -1.54 -1.18
C SER A 108 -18.34 -2.41 -2.10
N GLU A 109 -18.84 -3.57 -2.51
CA GLU A 109 -18.20 -4.42 -3.53
C GLU A 109 -18.04 -3.73 -4.89
N SER A 110 -18.79 -2.64 -5.15
CA SER A 110 -18.63 -1.82 -6.34
C SER A 110 -17.44 -0.85 -6.28
N ASP A 111 -16.80 -0.70 -5.11
CA ASP A 111 -15.60 0.11 -4.90
C ASP A 111 -14.39 -0.82 -4.68
N PRO A 112 -13.58 -1.06 -5.72
CA PRO A 112 -12.47 -1.98 -5.62
C PRO A 112 -11.43 -1.63 -4.58
N TYR A 113 -11.19 -0.34 -4.35
CA TYR A 113 -10.16 0.10 -3.42
C TYR A 113 -10.63 -0.04 -1.97
N GLY A 114 -11.82 0.44 -1.63
CA GLY A 114 -12.40 0.27 -0.30
C GLY A 114 -12.58 -1.20 0.08
N TRP A 115 -13.23 -1.98 -0.79
CA TRP A 115 -13.58 -3.37 -0.50
C TRP A 115 -12.37 -4.26 -0.28
N SER A 116 -11.40 -4.24 -1.20
CA SER A 116 -10.22 -5.11 -1.09
C SER A 116 -9.35 -4.76 0.11
N ARG A 117 -9.25 -3.47 0.48
CA ARG A 117 -8.49 -3.04 1.66
C ARG A 117 -9.18 -3.48 2.96
N TYR A 118 -10.50 -3.40 3.02
CA TYR A 118 -11.27 -3.96 4.14
C TYR A 118 -11.08 -5.47 4.29
N LEU A 119 -11.23 -6.25 3.20
CA LEU A 119 -11.03 -7.70 3.25
C LEU A 119 -9.63 -8.07 3.78
N GLY A 120 -8.59 -7.38 3.30
CA GLY A 120 -7.22 -7.62 3.75
C GLY A 120 -6.99 -7.35 5.23
N VAL A 121 -7.74 -6.42 5.83
CA VAL A 121 -7.66 -6.14 7.27
C VAL A 121 -8.55 -7.09 8.06
N LYS A 122 -9.77 -7.36 7.59
CA LYS A 122 -10.69 -8.35 8.18
C LYS A 122 -10.00 -9.71 8.33
N GLY A 123 -9.38 -10.21 7.27
CA GLY A 123 -8.67 -11.50 7.31
C GLY A 123 -7.53 -11.53 8.33
N ARG A 124 -6.85 -10.40 8.56
CA ARG A 124 -5.79 -10.31 9.59
C ARG A 124 -6.35 -10.31 11.01
N PHE A 125 -7.52 -9.72 11.24
CA PHE A 125 -8.21 -9.86 12.52
C PHE A 125 -8.65 -11.30 12.78
N GLU A 126 -9.23 -11.96 11.78
CA GLU A 126 -9.60 -13.38 11.86
C GLU A 126 -8.38 -14.26 12.16
N TRP A 127 -7.25 -14.00 11.50
CA TRP A 127 -5.98 -14.68 11.79
C TRP A 127 -5.51 -14.45 13.23
N GLN A 128 -5.53 -13.21 13.71
CA GLN A 128 -5.13 -12.86 15.08
C GLN A 128 -6.13 -13.32 16.17
N ASP A 129 -7.29 -13.84 15.75
CA ASP A 129 -8.29 -14.49 16.60
C ASP A 129 -8.21 -16.02 16.53
N ASP A 130 -7.21 -16.57 15.84
CA ASP A 130 -7.02 -18.00 15.59
C ASP A 130 -8.16 -18.65 14.76
N ASN A 131 -8.95 -17.83 14.06
CA ASN A 131 -10.00 -18.28 13.14
C ASN A 131 -9.40 -18.52 11.74
N LEU A 132 -8.48 -19.48 11.64
CA LEU A 132 -7.64 -19.69 10.45
C LEU A 132 -8.46 -20.03 9.19
N LYS A 133 -9.52 -20.81 9.34
CA LYS A 133 -10.39 -21.22 8.22
C LYS A 133 -11.15 -20.03 7.62
N GLU A 134 -11.74 -19.19 8.47
CA GLU A 134 -12.43 -17.96 8.07
C GLU A 134 -11.44 -16.97 7.45
N SER A 135 -10.27 -16.81 8.08
CA SER A 135 -9.19 -15.97 7.57
C SER A 135 -8.75 -16.38 6.17
N LYS A 136 -8.52 -17.68 5.95
CA LYS A 136 -8.19 -18.27 4.65
C LYS A 136 -9.24 -17.90 3.61
N LEU A 137 -10.53 -18.17 3.90
CA LEU A 137 -11.62 -17.86 2.98
C LEU A 137 -11.70 -16.36 2.65
N THR A 138 -11.51 -15.49 3.65
CA THR A 138 -11.47 -14.03 3.45
C THR A 138 -10.34 -13.63 2.50
N PHE A 139 -9.14 -14.19 2.65
CA PHE A 139 -8.01 -13.88 1.76
C PHE A 139 -8.16 -14.49 0.37
N GLU A 140 -8.74 -15.69 0.23
CA GLU A 140 -9.06 -16.28 -1.08
C GLU A 140 -10.08 -15.41 -1.84
N ASN A 141 -11.11 -14.92 -1.13
CA ASN A 141 -12.09 -13.99 -1.69
C ASN A 141 -11.41 -12.66 -2.11
N MET A 142 -10.52 -12.12 -1.27
CA MET A 142 -9.75 -10.93 -1.59
C MET A 142 -8.88 -11.14 -2.83
N TYR A 143 -8.20 -12.28 -2.94
CA TYR A 143 -7.35 -12.62 -4.08
C TYR A 143 -8.17 -12.59 -5.38
N ASN A 144 -9.25 -13.38 -5.43
CA ASN A 144 -10.12 -13.46 -6.60
C ASN A 144 -10.69 -12.09 -6.99
N TYR A 145 -11.16 -11.33 -6.00
CA TYR A 145 -11.69 -9.98 -6.21
C TYR A 145 -10.62 -9.03 -6.78
N CYS A 146 -9.41 -9.06 -6.24
CA CYS A 146 -8.31 -8.20 -6.70
C CYS A 146 -7.85 -8.58 -8.12
N VAL A 147 -7.81 -9.87 -8.46
CA VAL A 147 -7.50 -10.35 -9.82
C VAL A 147 -8.52 -9.80 -10.83
N VAL A 148 -9.81 -9.95 -10.54
CA VAL A 148 -10.89 -9.45 -11.42
C VAL A 148 -10.81 -7.93 -11.63
N ASN A 149 -10.37 -7.19 -10.61
CA ASN A 149 -10.25 -5.73 -10.65
C ASN A 149 -8.82 -5.22 -10.97
N SER A 150 -7.89 -6.11 -11.36
CA SER A 150 -6.49 -5.76 -11.68
C SER A 150 -5.73 -5.05 -10.55
N LEU A 151 -6.07 -5.31 -9.29
CA LEU A 151 -5.40 -4.77 -8.11
C LEU A 151 -4.23 -5.68 -7.68
N TRP A 152 -3.26 -5.86 -8.57
CA TRP A 152 -2.24 -6.92 -8.47
C TRP A 152 -1.39 -6.88 -7.20
N GLY A 153 -0.99 -5.71 -6.72
CA GLY A 153 -0.26 -5.61 -5.44
C GLY A 153 -1.06 -6.13 -4.23
N ARG A 154 -2.39 -6.01 -4.26
CA ARG A 154 -3.29 -6.55 -3.23
C ARG A 154 -3.62 -8.01 -3.46
N ALA A 155 -3.72 -8.45 -4.72
CA ALA A 155 -3.84 -9.87 -5.06
C ALA A 155 -2.61 -10.63 -4.52
N VAL A 156 -1.41 -10.11 -4.73
CA VAL A 156 -0.18 -10.74 -4.22
C VAL A 156 -0.15 -10.78 -2.68
N ASP A 157 -0.53 -9.70 -1.98
CA ASP A 157 -0.67 -9.72 -0.51
C ASP A 157 -1.68 -10.79 -0.07
N ALA A 158 -2.83 -10.88 -0.76
CA ALA A 158 -3.85 -11.86 -0.44
C ALA A 158 -3.34 -13.30 -0.61
N ALA A 159 -2.70 -13.65 -1.74
CA ALA A 159 -2.12 -14.98 -1.95
C ALA A 159 -1.07 -15.33 -0.89
N HIS A 160 -0.19 -14.38 -0.55
CA HIS A 160 0.78 -14.53 0.52
C HIS A 160 0.10 -14.81 1.87
N MET A 161 -1.00 -14.10 2.17
CA MET A 161 -1.76 -14.32 3.39
C MET A 161 -2.48 -15.67 3.41
N VAL A 162 -3.03 -16.14 2.28
CA VAL A 162 -3.60 -17.49 2.17
C VAL A 162 -2.52 -18.54 2.47
N ALA A 163 -1.32 -18.39 1.91
CA ALA A 163 -0.21 -19.28 2.19
C ALA A 163 0.15 -19.30 3.69
N ILE A 164 0.13 -18.16 4.39
CA ILE A 164 0.44 -18.11 5.83
C ILE A 164 -0.60 -18.87 6.69
N VAL A 165 -1.89 -18.75 6.36
CA VAL A 165 -2.97 -19.31 7.19
C VAL A 165 -3.43 -20.70 6.73
N ALA A 166 -2.84 -21.24 5.67
CA ALA A 166 -3.19 -22.57 5.17
C ALA A 166 -2.77 -23.69 6.14
N GLU A 167 -3.62 -24.71 6.24
CA GLU A 167 -3.51 -25.78 7.23
C GLU A 167 -2.40 -26.79 6.91
N THR A 168 -2.03 -26.94 5.64
CA THR A 168 -1.11 -27.99 5.16
C THR A 168 0.04 -27.40 4.35
N ALA A 169 1.23 -28.00 4.45
CA ALA A 169 2.40 -27.55 3.70
C ALA A 169 2.16 -27.53 2.18
N GLU A 170 1.39 -28.50 1.67
CA GLU A 170 1.01 -28.57 0.26
C GLU A 170 0.19 -27.34 -0.17
N GLU A 171 -0.77 -26.90 0.65
CA GLU A 171 -1.54 -25.69 0.37
C GLU A 171 -0.71 -24.42 0.52
N GLN A 172 0.16 -24.36 1.53
CA GLN A 172 1.09 -23.24 1.73
C GLN A 172 2.01 -23.08 0.49
N ILE A 173 2.59 -24.17 0.00
CA ILE A 173 3.43 -24.20 -1.21
C ILE A 173 2.61 -23.80 -2.44
N LYS A 174 1.42 -24.36 -2.62
CA LYS A 174 0.53 -24.03 -3.74
C LYS A 174 0.23 -22.53 -3.80
N TRP A 175 -0.17 -21.94 -2.67
CA TRP A 175 -0.47 -20.51 -2.61
C TRP A 175 0.79 -19.64 -2.69
N GLY A 176 1.92 -20.12 -2.19
CA GLY A 176 3.23 -19.51 -2.41
C GLY A 176 3.56 -19.36 -3.90
N HIS A 177 3.39 -20.42 -4.69
CA HIS A 177 3.56 -20.37 -6.14
C HIS A 177 2.58 -19.42 -6.83
N ILE A 178 1.29 -19.47 -6.47
CA ILE A 178 0.28 -18.54 -7.00
C ILE A 178 0.69 -17.07 -6.75
N GLY A 179 1.18 -16.76 -5.54
CA GLY A 179 1.64 -15.42 -5.20
C GLY A 179 2.88 -14.98 -5.99
N ILE A 180 3.85 -15.87 -6.15
CA ILE A 180 5.09 -15.62 -6.91
C ILE A 180 4.78 -15.39 -8.39
N GLU A 181 4.00 -16.28 -9.01
CA GLU A 181 3.61 -16.15 -10.41
C GLU A 181 2.83 -14.85 -10.67
N ALA A 182 1.89 -14.52 -9.78
CA ALA A 182 1.15 -13.27 -9.88
C ALA A 182 2.06 -12.04 -9.73
N ALA A 183 3.08 -12.10 -8.87
CA ALA A 183 4.01 -11.01 -8.67
C ALA A 183 4.97 -10.81 -9.85
N GLU A 184 5.49 -11.90 -10.41
CA GLU A 184 6.36 -11.88 -11.60
C GLU A 184 5.60 -11.37 -12.84
N ALA A 185 4.37 -11.82 -13.05
CA ALA A 185 3.57 -11.44 -14.22
C ALA A 185 3.08 -9.98 -14.22
N ASN A 186 3.01 -9.34 -13.05
CA ASN A 186 2.37 -8.03 -12.88
C ASN A 186 3.30 -6.97 -12.24
N ASP A 187 4.61 -7.11 -12.41
CA ASP A 187 5.63 -6.16 -11.96
C ASP A 187 5.54 -5.82 -10.46
N GLN A 188 5.26 -6.83 -9.63
CA GLN A 188 5.20 -6.68 -8.16
C GLN A 188 6.49 -7.20 -7.51
N GLN A 189 7.66 -6.87 -8.09
CA GLN A 189 8.97 -7.42 -7.70
C GLN A 189 9.31 -7.25 -6.22
N ARG A 190 8.82 -6.16 -5.58
CA ARG A 190 9.00 -5.90 -4.15
C ARG A 190 8.41 -7.00 -3.24
N TRP A 191 7.44 -7.77 -3.74
CA TRP A 191 6.83 -8.88 -3.01
C TRP A 191 7.61 -10.19 -3.10
N LEU A 192 8.50 -10.34 -4.09
CA LEU A 192 9.17 -11.62 -4.33
C LEU A 192 10.09 -12.02 -3.18
N GLY A 193 10.76 -11.07 -2.51
CA GLY A 193 11.53 -11.35 -1.29
C GLY A 193 10.71 -12.02 -0.20
N PRO A 194 9.65 -11.37 0.32
CA PRO A 194 8.74 -11.96 1.30
C PRO A 194 8.12 -13.30 0.87
N LEU A 195 7.68 -13.42 -0.38
CA LEU A 195 7.04 -14.65 -0.89
C LEU A 195 8.01 -15.83 -0.90
N TRP A 196 9.20 -15.67 -1.48
CA TRP A 196 10.23 -16.72 -1.49
C TRP A 196 10.68 -17.07 -0.07
N ASN A 197 10.78 -16.08 0.83
CA ASN A 197 11.14 -16.31 2.23
C ASN A 197 10.07 -17.15 2.96
N ASN A 198 8.79 -16.88 2.74
CA ASN A 198 7.71 -17.65 3.36
C ASN A 198 7.68 -19.09 2.82
N MET A 199 7.81 -19.28 1.51
CA MET A 199 7.85 -20.61 0.89
C MET A 199 9.08 -21.42 1.36
N ALA A 200 10.23 -20.77 1.54
CA ALA A 200 11.40 -21.40 2.16
C ALA A 200 11.12 -21.90 3.58
N GLY A 201 10.39 -21.11 4.37
CA GLY A 201 9.93 -21.50 5.72
C GLY A 201 9.06 -22.76 5.69
N THR A 202 8.12 -22.86 4.76
CA THR A 202 7.31 -24.08 4.60
C THR A 202 8.18 -25.30 4.27
N TYR A 203 9.12 -25.18 3.32
CA TYR A 203 10.05 -26.27 3.01
C TYR A 203 10.94 -26.64 4.21
N TYR A 204 11.33 -25.65 5.00
CA TYR A 204 12.13 -25.84 6.21
C TYR A 204 11.37 -26.66 7.25
N ASP A 205 10.10 -26.35 7.48
CA ASP A 205 9.25 -27.04 8.46
C ASP A 205 9.06 -28.53 8.11
N ILE A 206 8.99 -28.86 6.82
CA ILE A 206 8.94 -30.25 6.33
C ILE A 206 10.33 -30.88 6.09
N LYS A 207 11.40 -30.21 6.54
CA LYS A 207 12.81 -30.66 6.50
C LYS A 207 13.36 -30.93 5.09
N GLN A 208 12.83 -30.25 4.08
CA GLN A 208 13.36 -30.30 2.72
C GLN A 208 14.42 -29.20 2.54
N TYR A 209 15.57 -29.36 3.18
CA TYR A 209 16.57 -28.30 3.30
C TYR A 209 17.20 -27.86 1.97
N ASP A 210 17.29 -28.75 0.97
CA ASP A 210 17.71 -28.37 -0.39
C ASP A 210 16.74 -27.34 -1.01
N SER A 211 15.43 -27.62 -0.93
CA SER A 211 14.37 -26.71 -1.41
C SER A 211 14.33 -25.41 -0.60
N THR A 212 14.54 -25.50 0.71
CA THR A 212 14.67 -24.34 1.60
C THR A 212 15.78 -23.41 1.13
N LEU A 213 16.98 -23.95 0.87
CA LEU A 213 18.14 -23.16 0.45
C LEU A 213 17.86 -22.44 -0.87
N ILE A 214 17.33 -23.16 -1.87
CA ILE A 214 16.96 -22.58 -3.17
C ILE A 214 16.01 -21.39 -2.98
N CYS A 215 14.98 -21.54 -2.13
CA CYS A 215 14.01 -20.49 -1.89
C CYS A 215 14.63 -19.31 -1.12
N TYR A 216 15.43 -19.54 -0.08
CA TYR A 216 16.08 -18.46 0.66
C TYR A 216 17.12 -17.70 -0.17
N LEU A 217 17.84 -18.36 -1.08
CA LEU A 217 18.74 -17.67 -2.02
C LEU A 217 17.96 -16.70 -2.92
N LYS A 218 16.83 -17.15 -3.49
CA LYS A 218 15.95 -16.26 -4.26
C LYS A 218 15.40 -15.11 -3.40
N ALA A 219 14.93 -15.41 -2.19
CA ALA A 219 14.44 -14.40 -1.27
C ALA A 219 15.50 -13.34 -0.96
N ARG A 220 16.75 -13.77 -0.72
CA ARG A 220 17.91 -12.91 -0.50
C ARG A 220 18.13 -11.98 -1.68
N ASP A 221 18.18 -12.49 -2.90
CA ASP A 221 18.42 -11.68 -4.10
C ASP A 221 17.39 -10.54 -4.24
N TYR A 222 16.11 -10.82 -3.97
CA TYR A 222 15.07 -9.80 -4.00
C TYR A 222 15.12 -8.84 -2.80
N HIS A 223 15.44 -9.32 -1.59
CA HIS A 223 15.60 -8.45 -0.43
C HIS A 223 16.78 -7.46 -0.61
N TRP A 224 17.87 -7.91 -1.21
CA TRP A 224 19.02 -7.05 -1.52
C TRP A 224 18.69 -5.93 -2.51
N GLN A 225 17.80 -6.20 -3.47
CA GLN A 225 17.39 -5.22 -4.47
C GLN A 225 16.30 -4.26 -3.96
N PHE A 226 15.33 -4.76 -3.19
CA PHE A 226 14.07 -4.04 -2.95
C PHE A 226 13.74 -3.76 -1.49
N SER A 227 14.54 -4.23 -0.53
CA SER A 227 14.26 -4.11 0.90
C SER A 227 15.32 -3.32 1.67
N GLY A 228 14.99 -2.92 2.89
CA GLY A 228 15.93 -2.26 3.80
C GLY A 228 16.90 -3.22 4.49
N GLU A 229 17.93 -2.68 5.12
CA GLU A 229 19.07 -3.42 5.72
C GLU A 229 18.66 -4.55 6.66
N VAL A 230 17.62 -4.34 7.48
CA VAL A 230 17.13 -5.37 8.41
C VAL A 230 16.65 -6.62 7.66
N ALA A 231 15.95 -6.45 6.53
CA ALA A 231 15.46 -7.59 5.75
C ALA A 231 16.61 -8.34 5.05
N LYS A 232 17.64 -7.62 4.60
CA LYS A 232 18.85 -8.22 4.02
C LYS A 232 19.58 -9.07 5.04
N LEU A 233 19.76 -8.55 6.26
CA LEU A 233 20.39 -9.29 7.37
C LEU A 233 19.66 -10.59 7.68
N PHE A 234 18.32 -10.56 7.76
CA PHE A 234 17.53 -11.78 7.98
C PHE A 234 17.66 -12.77 6.82
N ALA A 235 17.69 -12.30 5.58
CA ALA A 235 17.86 -13.17 4.42
C ALA A 235 19.23 -13.86 4.42
N ASP A 236 20.30 -13.11 4.71
CA ASP A 236 21.66 -13.67 4.83
C ASP A 236 21.74 -14.69 5.97
N TYR A 237 21.12 -14.38 7.12
CA TYR A 237 21.03 -15.31 8.25
C TYR A 237 20.33 -16.63 7.87
N HIS A 238 19.18 -16.57 7.20
CA HIS A 238 18.45 -17.77 6.79
C HIS A 238 19.23 -18.63 5.79
N VAL A 239 19.96 -18.01 4.86
CA VAL A 239 20.85 -18.71 3.93
C VAL A 239 21.98 -19.42 4.68
N GLY A 240 22.74 -18.70 5.51
CA GLY A 240 23.85 -19.30 6.28
C GLY A 240 23.37 -20.41 7.22
N MET A 241 22.23 -20.21 7.90
CA MET A 241 21.62 -21.22 8.75
C MET A 241 21.28 -22.50 7.97
N THR A 242 20.76 -22.37 6.74
CA THR A 242 20.40 -23.52 5.91
C THR A 242 21.63 -24.26 5.37
N TYR A 243 22.68 -23.54 4.97
CA TYR A 243 23.97 -24.16 4.61
C TYR A 243 24.54 -25.02 5.74
N ARG A 244 24.49 -24.55 7.00
CA ARG A 244 24.92 -25.34 8.16
C ARG A 244 24.11 -26.63 8.34
N LEU A 245 22.81 -26.61 8.05
CA LEU A 245 21.96 -27.80 8.14
C LEU A 245 22.28 -28.83 7.05
N LEU A 246 22.76 -28.37 5.89
CA LEU A 246 23.24 -29.20 4.80
C LEU A 246 24.70 -29.69 5.00
N GLY A 247 25.40 -29.15 6.00
CA GLY A 247 26.81 -29.46 6.27
C GLY A 247 27.80 -28.67 5.42
N GLU A 248 27.34 -27.64 4.72
CA GLU A 248 28.13 -26.76 3.85
C GLU A 248 28.70 -25.59 4.69
N PHE A 249 29.70 -25.89 5.52
CA PHE A 249 30.22 -24.94 6.51
C PHE A 249 31.12 -23.84 5.94
N GLU A 250 31.66 -24.01 4.73
CA GLU A 250 32.49 -22.98 4.09
C GLU A 250 31.62 -21.88 3.47
N GLU A 251 30.43 -22.24 2.99
CA GLU A 251 29.42 -21.36 2.41
C GLU A 251 28.59 -20.61 3.47
N ALA A 252 28.47 -21.19 4.67
CA ALA A 252 27.70 -20.66 5.81
C ALA A 252 28.33 -19.46 6.52
#